data_AF-A0A496QTR1-F1
#
_entry.id   AF-A0A496QTR1-F1
#
_cell.length_a   1.000
_cell.length_b   1.000
_cell.length_c   1.000
_cell.angle_alpha   90.00
_cell.angle_beta   90.00
_cell.angle_gamma   90.00
#
_symmetry.space_group_name_H-M   'P 1'
#
loop_
_entity.id
_entity.type
_entity.pdbx_description
1 polymer ?
#
loop_
_entity_poly.entity_id
_entity_poly.type
_entity_poly.pdbx_seq_one_letter_code
_entity_poly.pdbx_strand_id
1 'polypeptide(L)'
;MKWAFSVSLSIFSLICMKSLYADNIRGPIVEEIVLSPGQLHDKEYSLRLEELMVISIDPDSRFLMGVDVEISIPEQIQRYRDSFALMLFKGIEPDLQKDVWDYRGERILFTVIPSMRRLFIRIPIIEKANFRAAPGTVFPEKPVSLQEFPIIITILPVMKGIPGSVEESIFKIKANPILEERGILLLKIETEGNKQIPEDMVSVYIDEKRVPYPESEYILDAGIHRLKVEAGNYKSKSVSFGIEKSQKRKLTVTLERDIPKLFLEAPENTVVFLDGEKIDFIRGKPIEIEEGEHTILFKIGDYTLSKKFAVERGNTYTVMLFLDILVQKD
;
A
#
# COMPACT_ATOMS: atom_id res chain seq x y z
N MET A 1 63.96 40.78 15.59
CA MET A 1 63.06 40.25 16.63
C MET A 1 61.83 39.66 15.94
N LYS A 2 61.65 38.33 16.01
CA LYS A 2 60.46 37.50 15.63
C LYS A 2 60.08 37.48 14.13
N TRP A 3 60.37 36.45 13.32
CA TRP A 3 59.83 35.07 13.25
C TRP A 3 58.29 34.98 13.29
N ALA A 4 57.68 34.60 12.15
CA ALA A 4 56.54 33.66 12.03
C ALA A 4 56.18 33.51 10.52
N PHE A 5 56.70 32.47 9.85
CA PHE A 5 56.03 31.18 9.61
C PHE A 5 54.93 31.22 8.54
N SER A 6 55.33 30.82 7.33
CA SER A 6 54.67 29.83 6.48
C SER A 6 53.49 29.11 7.14
N VAL A 7 52.29 29.31 6.58
CA VAL A 7 51.18 28.36 6.75
C VAL A 7 51.04 27.62 5.41
N SER A 8 51.82 26.55 5.31
CA SER A 8 51.65 25.52 4.30
C SER A 8 50.37 24.74 4.56
N LEU A 9 49.49 24.76 3.55
CA LEU A 9 48.78 23.62 3.00
C LEU A 9 48.68 22.37 3.92
N SER A 10 47.49 22.15 4.48
CA SER A 10 47.06 20.83 4.99
C SER A 10 45.55 20.70 4.83
N ILE A 11 45.11 20.57 3.58
CA ILE A 11 43.81 20.01 3.21
C ILE A 11 44.13 18.76 2.40
N PHE A 12 44.54 17.68 3.05
CA PHE A 12 44.61 16.36 2.42
C PHE A 12 44.68 15.29 3.51
N SER A 13 43.52 14.82 3.97
CA SER A 13 43.30 13.46 4.48
C SER A 13 41.89 13.35 5.08
N LEU A 14 40.86 13.56 4.25
CA LEU A 14 39.68 12.69 4.35
C LEU A 14 40.00 11.47 3.49
N ILE A 15 40.86 10.59 4.01
CA ILE A 15 41.00 9.25 3.45
C ILE A 15 39.68 8.58 3.74
N CYS A 16 38.85 8.49 2.70
CA CYS A 16 37.74 7.57 2.60
C CYS A 16 38.15 6.24 3.25
N MET A 17 37.59 5.92 4.41
CA MET A 17 37.47 4.54 4.88
C MET A 17 36.46 3.84 3.94
N LYS A 18 36.80 3.72 2.65
CA LYS A 18 36.06 2.87 1.72
C LYS A 18 36.61 1.47 1.85
N SER A 19 35.68 0.54 2.01
CA SER A 19 35.82 -0.89 2.33
C SER A 19 37.16 -1.53 1.93
N LEU A 20 37.88 -2.07 2.92
CA LEU A 20 39.01 -3.00 2.72
C LEU A 20 38.60 -4.35 2.09
N TYR A 21 37.32 -4.54 1.77
CA TYR A 21 36.73 -5.80 1.29
C TYR A 21 36.09 -5.68 -0.11
N ALA A 22 36.54 -4.73 -0.94
CA ALA A 22 36.05 -4.61 -2.31
C ALA A 22 36.84 -5.53 -3.26
N ASP A 23 36.14 -6.43 -3.94
CA ASP A 23 36.67 -7.27 -5.02
C ASP A 23 36.61 -6.50 -6.34
N ASN A 24 37.56 -6.75 -7.24
CA ASN A 24 37.47 -6.25 -8.62
C ASN A 24 36.52 -7.15 -9.43
N ILE A 25 35.61 -6.52 -10.14
CA ILE A 25 34.60 -7.15 -10.99
C ILE A 25 34.88 -6.68 -12.42
N ARG A 26 35.08 -7.63 -13.33
CA ARG A 26 35.40 -7.33 -14.73
C ARG A 26 34.37 -7.93 -15.66
N GLY A 27 33.95 -7.15 -16.64
CA GLY A 27 33.05 -7.59 -17.69
C GLY A 27 32.18 -6.45 -18.20
N PRO A 28 31.59 -6.60 -19.40
CA PRO A 28 30.61 -5.66 -19.89
C PRO A 28 29.27 -5.84 -19.14
N ILE A 29 28.61 -4.73 -18.81
CA ILE A 29 27.21 -4.76 -18.40
C ILE A 29 26.36 -4.98 -19.65
N VAL A 30 25.67 -6.12 -19.70
CA VAL A 30 24.83 -6.48 -20.86
C VAL A 30 23.35 -6.19 -20.64
N GLU A 31 22.89 -6.24 -19.39
CA GLU A 31 21.48 -6.05 -19.04
C GLU A 31 21.35 -5.37 -17.68
N GLU A 32 20.33 -4.52 -17.54
CA GLU A 32 19.89 -3.95 -16.27
C GLU A 32 18.41 -4.25 -16.06
N ILE A 33 18.12 -4.90 -14.92
CA ILE A 33 16.77 -5.23 -14.49
C ILE A 33 16.38 -4.26 -13.39
N VAL A 34 15.40 -3.38 -13.67
CA VAL A 34 14.83 -2.48 -12.67
C VAL A 34 13.55 -3.11 -12.13
N LEU A 35 13.57 -3.50 -10.85
CA LEU A 35 12.43 -4.11 -10.18
C LEU A 35 11.53 -3.04 -9.55
N SER A 36 10.35 -2.85 -10.13
CA SER A 36 9.28 -2.02 -9.58
C SER A 36 8.15 -2.87 -8.98
N PRO A 37 7.58 -2.48 -7.83
CA PRO A 37 6.38 -3.14 -7.28
C PRO A 37 5.18 -2.98 -8.22
N GLY A 38 4.42 -4.06 -8.44
CA GLY A 38 3.20 -4.04 -9.25
C GLY A 38 3.38 -4.27 -10.76
N GLN A 39 4.61 -4.41 -11.26
CA GLN A 39 4.87 -4.92 -12.61
C GLN A 39 5.12 -6.44 -12.57
N LEU A 40 4.59 -7.16 -13.55
CA LEU A 40 4.92 -8.57 -13.77
C LEU A 40 6.32 -8.66 -14.39
N HIS A 41 7.25 -9.28 -13.68
CA HIS A 41 8.65 -9.46 -14.11
C HIS A 41 8.90 -10.87 -14.66
N ASP A 42 8.10 -11.29 -15.65
CA ASP A 42 8.25 -12.60 -16.31
C ASP A 42 9.28 -12.59 -17.46
N LYS A 43 9.92 -11.43 -17.71
CA LYS A 43 10.93 -11.29 -18.76
C LYS A 43 12.17 -12.12 -18.42
N GLU A 44 12.65 -12.82 -19.43
CA GLU A 44 13.86 -13.63 -19.35
C GLU A 44 15.03 -12.89 -20.01
N TYR A 45 16.14 -12.81 -19.30
CA TYR A 45 17.35 -12.13 -19.72
C TYR A 45 18.45 -13.14 -20.01
N SER A 46 19.39 -12.78 -20.87
CA SER A 46 20.50 -13.66 -21.27
C SER A 46 21.79 -13.17 -20.63
N LEU A 47 22.57 -14.09 -20.07
CA LEU A 47 23.89 -13.80 -19.51
C LEU A 47 24.88 -14.88 -19.98
N ARG A 48 26.04 -14.49 -20.49
CA ARG A 48 27.16 -15.39 -20.78
C ARG A 48 28.16 -15.38 -19.62
N LEU A 49 29.17 -16.23 -19.72
CA LEU A 49 30.29 -16.21 -18.79
C LEU A 49 31.00 -14.85 -18.86
N GLU A 50 31.45 -14.36 -17.69
CA GLU A 50 32.18 -13.08 -17.54
C GLU A 50 31.40 -11.80 -17.90
N GLU A 51 30.17 -11.92 -18.37
CA GLU A 51 29.27 -10.78 -18.50
C GLU A 51 28.68 -10.38 -17.14
N LEU A 52 28.25 -9.11 -17.05
CA LEU A 52 27.65 -8.53 -15.85
C LEU A 52 26.17 -8.22 -16.11
N MET A 53 25.31 -8.64 -15.18
CA MET A 53 23.90 -8.24 -15.12
C MET A 53 23.65 -7.44 -13.86
N VAL A 54 22.89 -6.36 -14.00
CA VAL A 54 22.55 -5.47 -12.89
C VAL A 54 21.11 -5.70 -12.46
N ILE A 55 20.88 -5.80 -11.15
CA ILE A 55 19.55 -5.70 -10.54
C ILE A 55 19.48 -4.41 -9.73
N SER A 56 18.55 -3.54 -10.12
CA SER A 56 18.23 -2.27 -9.48
C SER A 56 16.81 -2.31 -8.89
N ILE A 57 16.53 -1.50 -7.87
CA ILE A 57 15.20 -1.43 -7.23
C ILE A 57 14.63 -0.01 -7.39
N ASP A 58 13.33 0.07 -7.66
CA ASP A 58 12.58 1.32 -7.68
C ASP A 58 12.51 1.98 -6.28
N PRO A 59 12.77 3.28 -6.13
CA PRO A 59 12.67 3.99 -4.86
C PRO A 59 11.33 3.85 -4.09
N ASP A 60 10.18 3.60 -4.75
CA ASP A 60 8.87 3.43 -4.06
C ASP A 60 8.63 1.99 -3.52
N SER A 61 9.70 1.19 -3.38
CA SER A 61 9.65 -0.23 -3.00
C SER A 61 9.47 -0.52 -1.51
N ARG A 62 8.58 0.21 -0.83
CA ARG A 62 8.38 0.08 0.64
C ARG A 62 7.83 -1.27 1.12
N PHE A 63 7.25 -2.08 0.24
CA PHE A 63 6.74 -3.42 0.55
C PHE A 63 7.65 -4.53 0.02
N LEU A 64 8.85 -4.22 -0.43
CA LEU A 64 9.78 -5.21 -0.96
C LEU A 64 10.49 -5.95 0.19
N MET A 65 10.30 -7.26 0.27
CA MET A 65 10.95 -8.13 1.23
C MET A 65 12.28 -8.68 0.70
N GLY A 66 12.42 -8.83 -0.62
CA GLY A 66 13.60 -9.44 -1.24
C GLY A 66 13.46 -9.58 -2.75
N VAL A 67 14.44 -10.23 -3.37
CA VAL A 67 14.45 -10.55 -4.80
C VAL A 67 14.67 -12.04 -4.98
N ASP A 68 13.83 -12.68 -5.79
CA ASP A 68 14.03 -14.03 -6.29
C ASP A 68 14.70 -13.98 -7.67
N VAL A 69 15.83 -14.68 -7.80
CA VAL A 69 16.55 -14.83 -9.06
C VAL A 69 16.54 -16.30 -9.44
N GLU A 70 15.90 -16.61 -10.56
CA GLU A 70 15.92 -17.93 -11.18
C GLU A 70 16.92 -17.94 -12.33
N ILE A 71 17.79 -18.93 -12.35
CA ILE A 71 18.81 -19.11 -13.39
C ILE A 71 18.63 -20.47 -14.02
N SER A 72 18.29 -20.51 -15.31
CA SER A 72 18.33 -21.74 -16.10
C SER A 72 19.74 -21.99 -16.60
N ILE A 73 20.26 -23.15 -16.25
CA ILE A 73 21.65 -23.56 -16.51
C ILE A 73 21.69 -24.37 -17.82
N PRO A 74 22.52 -23.99 -18.81
CA PRO A 74 22.67 -24.72 -20.07
C PRO A 74 23.13 -26.17 -19.87
N GLU A 75 22.69 -27.08 -20.74
CA GLU A 75 23.07 -28.50 -20.64
C GLU A 75 24.59 -28.71 -20.72
N GLN A 76 25.27 -27.89 -21.53
CA GLN A 76 26.73 -27.91 -21.67
C GLN A 76 27.41 -27.63 -20.34
N ILE A 77 26.94 -26.61 -19.60
CA ILE A 77 27.45 -26.23 -18.28
C ILE A 77 27.22 -27.34 -17.25
N GLN A 78 26.06 -28.00 -17.28
CA GLN A 78 25.70 -29.04 -16.31
C GLN A 78 26.69 -30.23 -16.28
N ARG A 79 27.41 -30.48 -17.38
CA ARG A 79 28.41 -31.56 -17.49
C ARG A 79 29.71 -31.28 -16.74
N TYR A 80 29.98 -30.02 -16.42
CA TYR A 80 31.21 -29.57 -15.77
C TYR A 80 30.94 -29.22 -14.31
N ARG A 81 30.91 -30.26 -13.47
CA ARG A 81 30.75 -30.09 -12.02
C ARG A 81 31.82 -29.19 -11.46
N ASP A 82 31.39 -28.32 -10.55
CA ASP A 82 32.25 -27.47 -9.73
C ASP A 82 33.23 -26.59 -10.53
N SER A 83 32.93 -26.35 -11.81
CA SER A 83 33.81 -25.64 -12.74
C SER A 83 33.43 -24.17 -12.94
N PHE A 84 32.24 -23.78 -12.50
CA PHE A 84 31.71 -22.41 -12.60
C PHE A 84 31.19 -21.95 -11.26
N ALA A 85 31.32 -20.66 -10.96
CA ALA A 85 30.74 -20.04 -9.80
C ALA A 85 29.92 -18.81 -10.18
N LEU A 86 28.79 -18.65 -9.52
CA LEU A 86 28.03 -17.41 -9.53
C LEU A 86 28.45 -16.56 -8.34
N MET A 87 28.61 -15.27 -8.61
CA MET A 87 28.92 -14.27 -7.59
C MET A 87 27.89 -13.13 -7.64
N LEU A 88 27.58 -12.59 -6.46
CA LEU A 88 26.79 -11.38 -6.30
C LEU A 88 27.62 -10.31 -5.59
N PHE A 89 27.52 -9.07 -6.05
CA PHE A 89 28.23 -7.93 -5.49
C PHE A 89 27.30 -6.76 -5.21
N LYS A 90 27.53 -6.04 -4.11
CA LYS A 90 26.86 -4.79 -3.73
C LYS A 90 27.86 -3.64 -3.59
N GLY A 91 27.35 -2.41 -3.42
CA GLY A 91 28.20 -1.25 -3.18
C GLY A 91 29.15 -0.99 -4.34
N ILE A 92 28.58 -0.98 -5.55
CA ILE A 92 29.32 -0.97 -6.80
C ILE A 92 29.92 0.41 -7.08
N GLU A 93 31.20 0.44 -7.43
CA GLU A 93 31.93 1.65 -7.83
C GLU A 93 32.76 1.38 -9.10
N PRO A 94 32.86 2.34 -10.05
CA PRO A 94 32.12 3.60 -10.10
C PRO A 94 30.62 3.36 -10.38
N ASP A 95 29.82 4.44 -10.40
CA ASP A 95 28.42 4.36 -10.81
C ASP A 95 28.30 3.66 -12.17
N LEU A 96 27.24 2.87 -12.34
CA LEU A 96 27.06 1.98 -13.48
C LEU A 96 27.03 2.76 -14.81
N GLN A 97 27.90 2.35 -15.74
CA GLN A 97 28.02 2.97 -17.07
C GLN A 97 28.29 1.89 -18.12
N LYS A 98 27.56 1.91 -19.24
CA LYS A 98 27.65 0.87 -20.27
C LYS A 98 29.06 0.68 -20.87
N ASP A 99 29.87 1.73 -20.88
CA ASP A 99 31.22 1.71 -21.46
C ASP A 99 32.34 1.41 -20.44
N VAL A 100 31.98 1.16 -19.18
CA VAL A 100 32.93 0.81 -18.12
C VAL A 100 32.95 -0.70 -17.91
N TRP A 101 34.15 -1.28 -17.88
CA TRP A 101 34.40 -2.73 -17.80
C TRP A 101 34.99 -3.17 -16.46
N ASP A 102 35.51 -2.24 -15.68
CA ASP A 102 36.15 -2.49 -14.38
C ASP A 102 35.31 -1.83 -13.28
N TYR A 103 34.74 -2.66 -12.42
CA TYR A 103 34.00 -2.26 -11.23
C TYR A 103 34.66 -2.81 -9.97
N ARG A 104 34.29 -2.25 -8.83
CA ARG A 104 34.61 -2.74 -7.50
C ARG A 104 33.33 -2.89 -6.70
N GLY A 105 33.25 -3.91 -5.87
CA GLY A 105 32.10 -4.12 -5.00
C GLY A 105 32.38 -5.13 -3.89
N GLU A 106 31.55 -5.13 -2.87
CA GLU A 106 31.59 -6.13 -1.80
C GLU A 106 30.85 -7.39 -2.26
N ARG A 107 31.53 -8.54 -2.25
CA ARG A 107 30.90 -9.82 -2.59
C ARG A 107 29.97 -10.27 -1.46
N ILE A 108 28.69 -10.43 -1.77
CA ILE A 108 27.66 -10.89 -0.82
C ILE A 108 27.27 -12.35 -1.00
N LEU A 109 27.60 -12.93 -2.15
CA LEU A 109 27.39 -14.35 -2.42
C LEU A 109 28.49 -14.90 -3.32
N PHE A 110 28.96 -16.10 -2.99
CA PHE A 110 29.73 -16.97 -3.85
C PHE A 110 29.11 -18.35 -3.77
N THR A 111 28.64 -18.89 -4.90
CA THR A 111 28.15 -20.26 -4.97
C THR A 111 28.64 -20.94 -6.23
N VAL A 112 29.04 -22.19 -6.09
CA VAL A 112 29.36 -23.04 -7.23
C VAL A 112 28.06 -23.36 -7.99
N ILE A 113 28.13 -23.35 -9.32
CA ILE A 113 27.00 -23.73 -10.18
C ILE A 113 26.80 -25.25 -10.09
N PRO A 114 25.62 -25.71 -9.62
CA PRO A 114 25.33 -27.13 -9.51
C PRO A 114 25.02 -27.77 -10.87
N SER A 115 25.19 -29.10 -10.98
CA SER A 115 24.74 -29.89 -12.14
C SER A 115 23.23 -30.13 -12.14
N MET A 116 22.44 -29.07 -12.14
CA MET A 116 20.98 -29.11 -12.24
C MET A 116 20.48 -28.11 -13.28
N ARG A 117 19.21 -28.21 -13.68
CA ARG A 117 18.64 -27.35 -14.74
C ARG A 117 18.38 -25.92 -14.28
N ARG A 118 18.08 -25.72 -13.00
CA ARG A 118 17.69 -24.42 -12.44
C ARG A 118 18.36 -24.19 -11.10
N LEU A 119 18.92 -23.01 -10.92
CA LEU A 119 19.42 -22.50 -9.64
C LEU A 119 18.53 -21.35 -9.19
N PHE A 120 18.13 -21.37 -7.93
CA PHE A 120 17.34 -20.30 -7.31
C PHE A 120 18.20 -19.57 -6.29
N ILE A 121 18.26 -18.26 -6.41
CA ILE A 121 18.94 -17.38 -5.46
C ILE A 121 17.91 -16.42 -4.90
N ARG A 122 17.90 -16.25 -3.58
CA ARG A 122 17.04 -15.29 -2.92
C ARG A 122 17.89 -14.27 -2.19
N ILE A 123 17.71 -13.00 -2.54
CA ILE A 123 18.39 -11.85 -1.93
C ILE A 123 17.41 -11.21 -0.95
N PRO A 124 17.51 -11.48 0.36
CA PRO A 124 16.59 -10.92 1.34
C PRO A 124 16.93 -9.45 1.63
N ILE A 125 15.91 -8.61 1.75
CA ILE A 125 16.04 -7.21 2.21
C ILE A 125 15.69 -7.10 3.69
N ILE A 126 14.65 -7.81 4.12
CA ILE A 126 14.28 -7.94 5.54
C ILE A 126 14.79 -9.27 6.11
N GLU A 127 14.84 -9.39 7.45
CA GLU A 127 15.35 -10.59 8.11
C GLU A 127 14.64 -11.88 7.68
N LYS A 128 15.42 -12.97 7.64
CA LYS A 128 15.13 -14.25 6.98
C LYS A 128 13.87 -14.98 7.44
N ALA A 129 13.21 -14.57 8.52
CA ALA A 129 12.22 -15.38 9.25
C ALA A 129 10.95 -15.73 8.44
N ASN A 130 10.59 -14.97 7.40
CA ASN A 130 9.31 -15.11 6.70
C ASN A 130 9.37 -15.71 5.28
N PHE A 131 10.54 -16.16 4.80
CA PHE A 131 10.67 -16.64 3.43
C PHE A 131 10.42 -18.17 3.31
N ARG A 132 9.29 -18.57 2.72
CA ARG A 132 9.12 -19.94 2.21
C ARG A 132 9.96 -20.10 0.95
N ALA A 133 11.08 -20.81 1.03
CA ALA A 133 11.99 -21.02 -0.10
C ALA A 133 11.92 -22.44 -0.65
N ALA A 134 12.19 -22.59 -1.95
CA ALA A 134 12.26 -23.90 -2.56
C ALA A 134 13.48 -24.67 -2.02
N PRO A 135 13.43 -26.01 -1.98
CA PRO A 135 14.60 -26.82 -1.68
C PRO A 135 15.76 -26.46 -2.62
N GLY A 136 16.95 -26.18 -2.06
CA GLY A 136 18.13 -25.81 -2.84
C GLY A 136 18.25 -24.33 -3.22
N THR A 137 17.37 -23.45 -2.69
CA THR A 137 17.56 -22.00 -2.82
C THR A 137 18.80 -21.53 -2.05
N VAL A 138 19.64 -20.73 -2.70
CA VAL A 138 20.86 -20.15 -2.13
C VAL A 138 20.59 -18.73 -1.65
N PHE A 139 21.22 -18.34 -0.55
CA PHE A 139 21.05 -17.02 0.08
C PHE A 139 22.40 -16.36 0.35
N PRO A 140 22.50 -15.03 0.23
CA PRO A 140 23.55 -14.26 0.88
C PRO A 140 23.59 -14.53 2.40
N GLU A 141 24.76 -14.34 3.00
CA GLU A 141 24.93 -14.54 4.45
C GLU A 141 24.05 -13.58 5.26
N LYS A 142 24.00 -12.31 4.82
CA LYS A 142 23.25 -11.23 5.46
C LYS A 142 22.20 -10.64 4.51
N PRO A 143 21.10 -10.08 5.03
CA PRO A 143 20.20 -9.25 4.24
C PRO A 143 20.91 -8.04 3.61
N VAL A 144 20.37 -7.59 2.48
CA VAL A 144 20.83 -6.43 1.70
C VAL A 144 19.81 -5.32 1.86
N SER A 145 20.19 -4.18 2.42
CA SER A 145 19.32 -3.02 2.53
C SER A 145 18.98 -2.44 1.16
N LEU A 146 17.85 -1.74 1.05
CA LEU A 146 17.41 -1.12 -0.22
C LEU A 146 18.44 -0.16 -0.82
N GLN A 147 19.25 0.49 0.01
CA GLN A 147 20.26 1.47 -0.38
C GLN A 147 21.55 0.83 -0.92
N GLU A 148 21.72 -0.48 -0.71
CA GLU A 148 22.89 -1.23 -1.19
C GLU A 148 22.70 -1.78 -2.61
N PHE A 149 21.51 -1.61 -3.18
CA PHE A 149 21.28 -1.79 -4.61
C PHE A 149 21.89 -0.60 -5.38
N PRO A 150 22.43 -0.82 -6.58
CA PRO A 150 22.28 -2.02 -7.41
C PRO A 150 23.15 -3.22 -7.01
N ILE A 151 22.72 -4.42 -7.38
CA ILE A 151 23.46 -5.68 -7.23
C ILE A 151 23.94 -6.17 -8.60
N ILE A 152 25.22 -6.51 -8.71
CA ILE A 152 25.79 -7.16 -9.91
C ILE A 152 25.75 -8.68 -9.73
N ILE A 153 25.30 -9.37 -10.78
CA ILE A 153 25.39 -10.82 -10.96
C ILE A 153 26.40 -11.13 -12.06
N THR A 154 27.29 -12.07 -11.81
CA THR A 154 28.18 -12.63 -12.83
C THR A 154 28.44 -14.11 -12.60
N ILE A 155 28.77 -14.83 -13.67
CA ILE A 155 29.15 -16.24 -13.63
C ILE A 155 30.54 -16.38 -14.20
N LEU A 156 31.45 -16.90 -13.40
CA LEU A 156 32.86 -17.00 -13.73
C LEU A 156 33.33 -18.46 -13.76
N PRO A 157 34.26 -18.80 -14.66
CA PRO A 157 34.99 -20.05 -14.58
C PRO A 157 35.87 -20.08 -13.32
N VAL A 158 35.84 -21.18 -12.57
CA VAL A 158 36.72 -21.39 -11.40
C VAL A 158 37.82 -22.43 -11.64
N MET A 159 37.69 -23.24 -12.70
CA MET A 159 38.71 -24.21 -13.12
C MET A 159 39.41 -23.77 -14.40
N LYS A 160 40.66 -24.21 -14.57
CA LYS A 160 41.41 -24.04 -15.83
C LYS A 160 40.98 -25.08 -16.86
N GLY A 161 41.08 -24.73 -18.14
CA GLY A 161 40.90 -25.68 -19.25
C GLY A 161 39.45 -25.94 -19.64
N ILE A 162 38.59 -24.92 -19.55
CA ILE A 162 37.20 -25.02 -19.99
C ILE A 162 37.16 -25.06 -21.52
N PRO A 163 36.44 -26.02 -22.13
CA PRO A 163 36.34 -26.08 -23.57
C PRO A 163 35.63 -24.87 -24.16
N GLY A 164 36.10 -24.38 -25.32
CA GLY A 164 35.49 -23.23 -26.01
C GLY A 164 34.00 -23.43 -26.35
N SER A 165 33.53 -24.68 -26.44
CA SER A 165 32.10 -24.99 -26.60
C SER A 165 31.21 -24.50 -25.44
N VAL A 166 31.81 -24.16 -24.30
CA VAL A 166 31.12 -23.70 -23.10
C VAL A 166 31.19 -22.18 -22.94
N GLU A 167 32.17 -21.51 -23.56
CA GLU A 167 32.32 -20.04 -23.53
C GLU A 167 31.08 -19.33 -24.07
N GLU A 168 30.47 -19.89 -25.11
CA GLU A 168 29.26 -19.33 -25.73
C GLU A 168 27.95 -19.72 -25.01
N SER A 169 28.02 -20.38 -23.85
CA SER A 169 26.83 -20.81 -23.11
C SER A 169 26.03 -19.61 -22.60
N ILE A 170 24.70 -19.67 -22.78
CA ILE A 170 23.79 -18.60 -22.37
C ILE A 170 22.95 -19.07 -21.18
N PHE A 171 23.21 -18.49 -20.02
CA PHE A 171 22.34 -18.60 -18.86
C PHE A 171 21.11 -17.74 -19.08
N LYS A 172 19.96 -18.26 -18.68
CA LYS A 172 18.70 -17.51 -18.72
C LYS A 172 18.31 -17.09 -17.32
N ILE A 173 18.13 -15.80 -17.11
CA ILE A 173 17.91 -15.21 -15.79
C ILE A 173 16.55 -14.56 -15.75
N LYS A 174 15.79 -14.84 -14.68
CA LYS A 174 14.58 -14.12 -14.31
C LYS A 174 14.77 -13.56 -12.91
N ALA A 175 14.41 -12.30 -12.70
CA ALA A 175 14.44 -11.68 -11.39
C ALA A 175 13.05 -11.14 -11.04
N ASN A 176 12.52 -11.54 -9.88
CA ASN A 176 11.18 -11.20 -9.43
C ASN A 176 11.23 -10.58 -8.03
N PRO A 177 10.48 -9.50 -7.77
CA PRO A 177 10.38 -8.95 -6.43
C PRO A 177 9.55 -9.87 -5.53
N ILE A 178 10.02 -10.09 -4.31
CA ILE A 178 9.26 -10.72 -3.23
C ILE A 178 8.64 -9.59 -2.43
N LEU A 179 7.34 -9.39 -2.56
CA LEU A 179 6.65 -8.32 -1.83
C LEU A 179 6.01 -8.86 -0.55
N GLU A 180 5.78 -7.99 0.43
CA GLU A 180 4.93 -8.27 1.58
C GLU A 180 3.49 -8.48 1.14
N GLU A 181 2.72 -9.29 1.86
CA GLU A 181 1.28 -9.45 1.61
C GLU A 181 0.49 -8.30 2.25
N ARG A 182 0.91 -7.05 1.96
CA ARG A 182 0.28 -5.82 2.45
C ARG A 182 0.10 -4.82 1.32
N GLY A 183 -0.87 -3.93 1.46
CA GLY A 183 -1.12 -2.81 0.55
C GLY A 183 -1.59 -1.57 1.31
N ILE A 184 -1.93 -0.52 0.57
CA ILE A 184 -2.31 0.78 1.14
C ILE A 184 -3.75 1.10 0.75
N LEU A 185 -4.57 1.49 1.72
CA LEU A 185 -5.84 2.17 1.50
C LEU A 185 -5.64 3.69 1.63
N LEU A 186 -6.11 4.43 0.63
CA LEU A 186 -6.26 5.87 0.63
C LEU A 186 -7.77 6.18 0.75
N LEU A 187 -8.23 6.45 1.96
CA LEU A 187 -9.65 6.66 2.26
C LEU A 187 -10.02 8.14 2.19
N LYS A 188 -11.10 8.44 1.49
CA LYS A 188 -11.75 9.75 1.50
C LYS A 188 -13.21 9.61 1.90
N ILE A 189 -13.65 10.41 2.87
CA ILE A 189 -15.07 10.48 3.26
C ILE A 189 -15.65 11.81 2.81
N GLU A 190 -16.79 11.74 2.14
CA GLU A 190 -17.53 12.88 1.59
C GLU A 190 -18.98 12.84 2.06
N THR A 191 -19.72 13.93 1.87
CA THR A 191 -21.16 13.98 2.11
C THR A 191 -21.91 14.38 0.86
N GLU A 192 -23.20 14.06 0.82
CA GLU A 192 -24.11 14.67 -0.16
C GLU A 192 -23.99 16.21 -0.13
N GLY A 193 -23.77 16.80 -1.31
CA GLY A 193 -23.59 18.25 -1.46
C GLY A 193 -22.25 18.82 -1.01
N ASN A 194 -21.22 17.98 -0.76
CA ASN A 194 -19.85 18.39 -0.41
C ASN A 194 -19.74 19.30 0.84
N LYS A 195 -20.63 19.13 1.82
CA LYS A 195 -20.50 19.79 3.11
C LYS A 195 -19.40 19.12 3.93
N GLN A 196 -18.54 19.91 4.57
CA GLN A 196 -17.49 19.39 5.41
C GLN A 196 -18.11 18.84 6.72
N ILE A 197 -17.83 17.58 7.06
CA ILE A 197 -18.09 17.05 8.41
C ILE A 197 -16.84 17.35 9.25
N PRO A 198 -16.98 17.87 10.48
CA PRO A 198 -15.89 17.90 11.45
C PRO A 198 -15.27 16.50 11.64
N GLU A 199 -13.96 16.39 11.50
CA GLU A 199 -13.27 15.10 11.49
C GLU A 199 -13.44 14.31 12.81
N ASP A 200 -13.58 15.02 13.92
CA ASP A 200 -13.83 14.49 15.26
C ASP A 200 -15.20 13.81 15.41
N MET A 201 -16.15 14.13 14.53
CA MET A 201 -17.47 13.49 14.47
C MET A 201 -17.48 12.20 13.64
N VAL A 202 -16.38 11.87 12.96
CA VAL A 202 -16.28 10.69 12.10
C VAL A 202 -15.57 9.56 12.83
N SER A 203 -16.24 8.43 12.95
CA SER A 203 -15.65 7.19 13.44
C SER A 203 -15.51 6.19 12.30
N VAL A 204 -14.27 5.78 12.07
CA VAL A 204 -13.90 4.82 11.03
C VAL A 204 -13.48 3.51 11.67
N TYR A 205 -13.99 2.41 11.13
CA TYR A 205 -13.61 1.05 11.51
C TYR A 205 -13.22 0.26 10.28
N ILE A 206 -12.08 -0.43 10.37
CA ILE A 206 -11.62 -1.39 9.35
C ILE A 206 -11.56 -2.74 10.05
N ASP A 207 -12.30 -3.72 9.52
CA ASP A 207 -12.46 -5.05 10.11
C ASP A 207 -12.85 -4.98 11.59
N GLU A 208 -13.87 -4.18 11.87
CA GLU A 208 -14.43 -3.94 13.21
C GLU A 208 -13.51 -3.21 14.20
N LYS A 209 -12.25 -2.95 13.82
CA LYS A 209 -11.29 -2.19 14.63
C LYS A 209 -11.37 -0.70 14.32
N ARG A 210 -11.54 0.13 15.36
CA ARG A 210 -11.52 1.60 15.21
C ARG A 210 -10.11 2.05 14.79
N VAL A 211 -10.05 2.91 13.78
CA VAL A 211 -8.82 3.51 13.27
C VAL A 211 -8.90 5.04 13.34
N PRO A 212 -7.77 5.75 13.47
CA PRO A 212 -7.73 7.21 13.37
C PRO A 212 -8.25 7.66 12.00
N TYR A 213 -8.92 8.81 11.96
CA TYR A 213 -9.30 9.49 10.72
C TYR A 213 -9.28 11.00 10.95
N PRO A 214 -8.76 11.81 10.01
CA PRO A 214 -8.12 11.40 8.78
C PRO A 214 -6.74 10.77 9.02
N GLU A 215 -6.36 9.88 8.12
CA GLU A 215 -5.01 9.33 8.04
C GLU A 215 -4.60 9.34 6.57
N SER A 216 -3.32 9.61 6.31
CA SER A 216 -2.81 9.69 4.93
C SER A 216 -2.84 8.34 4.22
N GLU A 217 -2.51 7.27 4.94
CA GLU A 217 -2.37 5.91 4.42
C GLU A 217 -2.74 4.89 5.51
N TYR A 218 -3.58 3.92 5.19
CA TYR A 218 -3.80 2.75 6.04
C TYR A 218 -3.10 1.54 5.42
N ILE A 219 -2.12 0.99 6.12
CA ILE A 219 -1.43 -0.24 5.69
C ILE A 219 -2.24 -1.43 6.19
N LEU A 220 -2.69 -2.28 5.27
CA LEU A 220 -3.53 -3.44 5.53
C LEU A 220 -2.93 -4.67 4.87
N ASP A 221 -3.22 -5.85 5.41
CA ASP A 221 -2.90 -7.11 4.73
C ASP A 221 -3.61 -7.20 3.38
N ALA A 222 -3.08 -7.99 2.45
CA ALA A 222 -3.74 -8.23 1.17
C ALA A 222 -4.97 -9.11 1.37
N GLY A 223 -6.10 -8.73 0.79
CA GLY A 223 -7.36 -9.45 0.99
C GLY A 223 -8.60 -8.55 0.88
N ILE A 224 -9.73 -9.11 1.27
CA ILE A 224 -11.01 -8.38 1.35
C ILE A 224 -11.20 -7.90 2.78
N HIS A 225 -11.43 -6.60 2.92
CA HIS A 225 -11.65 -5.91 4.18
C HIS A 225 -13.05 -5.31 4.21
N ARG A 226 -13.52 -4.99 5.41
CA ARG A 226 -14.79 -4.29 5.63
C ARG A 226 -14.56 -2.94 6.29
N LEU A 227 -14.97 -1.89 5.59
CA LEU A 227 -15.04 -0.53 6.12
C LEU A 227 -16.41 -0.29 6.74
N LYS A 228 -16.45 0.32 7.92
CA LYS A 228 -17.64 0.94 8.50
C LYS A 228 -17.32 2.39 8.86
N VAL A 229 -18.18 3.30 8.41
CA VAL A 229 -18.10 4.74 8.71
C VAL A 229 -19.36 5.17 9.41
N GLU A 230 -19.19 5.81 10.57
CA GLU A 230 -20.27 6.39 11.36
C GLU A 230 -19.97 7.88 11.56
N ALA A 231 -20.98 8.73 11.36
CA ALA A 231 -20.88 10.14 11.67
C ALA A 231 -22.22 10.64 12.19
N GLY A 232 -22.20 11.33 13.34
CA GLY A 232 -23.33 11.95 14.04
C GLY A 232 -24.71 11.72 13.41
N ASN A 233 -25.17 12.65 12.57
CA ASN A 233 -26.49 12.66 11.90
C ASN A 233 -26.49 12.04 10.48
N TYR A 234 -25.55 11.16 10.15
CA TYR A 234 -25.43 10.47 8.86
C TYR A 234 -25.61 8.96 8.98
N LYS A 235 -26.29 8.36 7.99
CA LYS A 235 -26.50 6.91 7.95
C LYS A 235 -25.17 6.20 8.01
N SER A 236 -25.04 5.22 8.91
CA SER A 236 -23.86 4.36 8.97
C SER A 236 -23.66 3.67 7.63
N LYS A 237 -22.47 3.81 7.04
CA LYS A 237 -22.12 3.18 5.76
C LYS A 237 -21.17 2.03 6.00
N SER A 238 -21.48 0.86 5.44
CA SER A 238 -20.59 -0.30 5.42
C SER A 238 -20.27 -0.70 3.98
N VAL A 239 -19.00 -0.88 3.67
CA VAL A 239 -18.52 -1.22 2.33
C VAL A 239 -17.40 -2.24 2.43
N SER A 240 -17.43 -3.28 1.59
CA SER A 240 -16.31 -4.20 1.43
C SER A 240 -15.37 -3.71 0.33
N PHE A 241 -14.06 -3.85 0.53
CA PHE A 241 -13.05 -3.44 -0.44
C PHE A 241 -11.88 -4.42 -0.47
N GLY A 242 -11.23 -4.54 -1.63
CA GLY A 242 -10.03 -5.36 -1.80
C GLY A 242 -8.75 -4.53 -1.65
N ILE A 243 -7.74 -5.11 -1.01
CA ILE A 243 -6.36 -4.63 -0.98
C ILE A 243 -5.49 -5.62 -1.73
N GLU A 244 -4.80 -5.12 -2.74
CA GLU A 244 -3.83 -5.87 -3.51
C GLU A 244 -2.42 -5.68 -2.98
N LYS A 245 -1.63 -6.74 -3.12
CA LYS A 245 -0.23 -6.81 -2.69
C LYS A 245 0.60 -5.67 -3.29
N SER A 246 1.21 -4.86 -2.42
CA SER A 246 2.04 -3.70 -2.74
C SER A 246 1.38 -2.62 -3.60
N GLN A 247 0.05 -2.54 -3.59
CA GLN A 247 -0.68 -1.54 -4.37
C GLN A 247 -1.38 -0.51 -3.48
N LYS A 248 -1.63 0.67 -4.05
CA LYS A 248 -2.42 1.74 -3.44
C LYS A 248 -3.85 1.67 -3.97
N ARG A 249 -4.82 1.51 -3.07
CA ARG A 249 -6.25 1.52 -3.37
C ARG A 249 -6.87 2.81 -2.90
N LYS A 250 -7.45 3.59 -3.81
CA LYS A 250 -8.28 4.75 -3.46
C LYS A 250 -9.73 4.32 -3.24
N LEU A 251 -10.32 4.73 -2.12
CA LEU A 251 -11.72 4.49 -1.78
C LEU A 251 -12.36 5.79 -1.32
N THR A 252 -13.43 6.19 -2.00
CA THR A 252 -14.28 7.32 -1.58
C THR A 252 -15.60 6.79 -1.06
N VAL A 253 -16.01 7.25 0.12
CA VAL A 253 -17.30 6.92 0.74
C VAL A 253 -18.12 8.19 0.90
N THR A 254 -19.31 8.20 0.32
CA THR A 254 -20.28 9.30 0.48
C THR A 254 -21.30 8.95 1.55
N LEU A 255 -21.44 9.81 2.55
CA LEU A 255 -22.42 9.71 3.62
C LEU A 255 -23.70 10.49 3.29
N GLU A 256 -24.84 9.88 3.62
CA GLU A 256 -26.18 10.41 3.44
C GLU A 256 -26.72 10.86 4.80
N ARG A 257 -27.38 12.02 4.87
CA ARG A 257 -27.96 12.48 6.14
C ARG A 257 -29.13 11.57 6.55
N ASP A 258 -29.24 11.36 7.86
CA ASP A 258 -30.24 10.48 8.48
C ASP A 258 -31.23 11.30 9.32
N ILE A 259 -31.83 12.30 8.68
CA ILE A 259 -32.71 13.28 9.32
C ILE A 259 -34.12 12.69 9.39
N PRO A 260 -34.76 12.67 10.57
CA PRO A 260 -36.15 12.30 10.67
C PRO A 260 -37.05 13.25 9.88
N LYS A 261 -38.18 12.72 9.43
CA LYS A 261 -39.17 13.46 8.64
C LYS A 261 -40.53 13.40 9.29
N LEU A 262 -41.25 14.52 9.30
CA LEU A 262 -42.60 14.64 9.83
C LEU A 262 -43.58 15.02 8.72
N PHE A 263 -44.61 14.20 8.53
CA PHE A 263 -45.79 14.52 7.74
C PHE A 263 -46.92 14.99 8.66
N LEU A 264 -47.61 16.04 8.22
CA LEU A 264 -48.72 16.62 8.95
C LEU A 264 -49.99 16.54 8.13
N GLU A 265 -51.05 16.05 8.78
CA GLU A 265 -52.39 15.98 8.23
C GLU A 265 -53.39 16.59 9.21
N ALA A 266 -54.01 17.70 8.81
CA ALA A 266 -55.06 18.35 9.57
C ALA A 266 -56.13 18.93 8.63
N PRO A 267 -57.36 19.16 9.13
CA PRO A 267 -58.39 19.88 8.40
C PRO A 267 -57.95 21.27 7.95
N GLU A 268 -58.62 21.82 6.94
CA GLU A 268 -58.40 23.19 6.51
C GLU A 268 -58.62 24.19 7.66
N ASN A 269 -57.89 25.31 7.62
CA ASN A 269 -57.88 26.36 8.66
C ASN A 269 -57.33 25.93 10.04
N THR A 270 -56.68 24.78 10.14
CA THR A 270 -55.95 24.39 11.35
C THR A 270 -54.64 25.15 11.47
N VAL A 271 -54.39 25.78 12.62
CA VAL A 271 -53.09 26.37 12.97
C VAL A 271 -52.27 25.34 13.74
N VAL A 272 -51.04 25.09 13.32
CA VAL A 272 -50.17 24.08 13.92
C VAL A 272 -48.97 24.75 14.57
N PHE A 273 -48.64 24.29 15.78
CA PHE A 273 -47.42 24.66 16.48
C PHE A 273 -46.61 23.41 16.77
N LEU A 274 -45.30 23.47 16.52
CA LEU A 274 -44.33 22.46 16.91
C LEU A 274 -43.40 23.09 17.95
N ASP A 275 -43.34 22.49 19.13
CA ASP A 275 -42.55 22.98 20.28
C ASP A 275 -42.81 24.44 20.67
N GLY A 276 -44.06 24.88 20.45
CA GLY A 276 -44.52 26.24 20.75
C GLY A 276 -44.32 27.24 19.62
N GLU A 277 -43.60 26.88 18.55
CA GLU A 277 -43.42 27.71 17.36
C GLU A 277 -44.49 27.39 16.32
N LYS A 278 -45.12 28.43 15.76
CA LYS A 278 -46.09 28.26 14.67
C LYS A 278 -45.33 27.79 13.43
N ILE A 279 -45.77 26.68 12.85
CA ILE A 279 -45.21 26.14 11.61
C ILE A 279 -46.21 26.22 10.47
N ASP A 280 -45.72 26.55 9.28
CA ASP A 280 -46.45 26.40 8.04
C ASP A 280 -46.11 25.04 7.42
N PHE A 281 -47.11 24.26 7.01
CA PHE A 281 -46.90 22.96 6.40
C PHE A 281 -47.76 22.80 5.15
N ILE A 282 -47.26 22.00 4.21
CA ILE A 282 -47.98 21.64 2.99
C ILE A 282 -48.39 20.17 3.12
N ARG A 283 -49.70 19.90 3.02
CA ARG A 283 -50.22 18.53 3.09
C ARG A 283 -49.50 17.63 2.07
N GLY A 284 -49.01 16.48 2.52
CA GLY A 284 -48.28 15.53 1.69
C GLY A 284 -46.80 15.88 1.43
N LYS A 285 -46.27 16.97 2.00
CA LYS A 285 -44.83 17.26 2.00
C LYS A 285 -44.25 17.09 3.41
N PRO A 286 -43.12 16.37 3.56
CA PRO A 286 -42.48 16.23 4.85
C PRO A 286 -41.72 17.50 5.22
N ILE A 287 -41.62 17.76 6.51
CA ILE A 287 -40.65 18.68 7.11
C ILE A 287 -39.55 17.89 7.82
N GLU A 288 -38.33 18.41 7.82
CA GLU A 288 -37.24 17.87 8.64
C GLU A 288 -37.49 18.22 10.11
N ILE A 289 -37.24 17.28 11.02
CA ILE A 289 -37.40 17.46 12.47
C ILE A 289 -36.19 16.85 13.18
N GLU A 290 -35.80 17.44 14.31
CA GLU A 290 -34.70 16.93 15.14
C GLU A 290 -35.09 15.63 15.87
N GLU A 291 -34.09 14.90 16.38
CA GLU A 291 -34.33 13.75 17.23
C GLU A 291 -34.63 14.21 18.66
N GLY A 292 -35.62 13.63 19.32
CA GLY A 292 -35.98 13.97 20.69
C GLY A 292 -37.49 13.99 20.97
N GLU A 293 -37.84 14.54 22.13
CA GLU A 293 -39.23 14.71 22.55
C GLU A 293 -39.79 16.01 21.98
N HIS A 294 -40.86 15.91 21.22
CA HIS A 294 -41.54 17.05 20.60
C HIS A 294 -42.98 17.15 21.08
N THR A 295 -43.49 18.38 21.11
CA THR A 295 -44.90 18.68 21.39
C THR A 295 -45.53 19.31 20.16
N ILE A 296 -46.59 18.69 19.64
CA ILE A 296 -47.39 19.26 18.57
C ILE A 296 -48.74 19.75 19.12
N LEU A 297 -49.13 20.95 18.72
CA LEU A 297 -50.41 21.55 19.05
C LEU A 297 -51.17 21.92 17.78
N PHE A 298 -52.38 21.41 17.65
CA PHE A 298 -53.33 21.81 16.62
C PHE A 298 -54.37 22.74 17.24
N LYS A 299 -54.65 23.86 16.56
CA LYS A 299 -55.68 24.83 16.94
C LYS A 299 -56.68 25.01 15.80
N ILE A 300 -57.97 24.75 16.08
CA ILE A 300 -59.09 24.94 15.14
C ILE A 300 -60.12 25.84 15.83
N GLY A 301 -60.26 27.08 15.37
CA GLY A 301 -61.07 28.08 16.07
C GLY A 301 -60.57 28.27 17.51
N ASP A 302 -61.45 28.00 18.48
CA ASP A 302 -61.16 28.09 19.91
C ASP A 302 -60.68 26.77 20.53
N TYR A 303 -60.72 25.66 19.78
CA TYR A 303 -60.29 24.36 20.26
C TYR A 303 -58.79 24.15 20.06
N THR A 304 -58.14 23.57 21.06
CA THR A 304 -56.72 23.19 21.01
C THR A 304 -56.55 21.74 21.42
N LEU A 305 -55.81 20.97 20.63
CA LEU A 305 -55.37 19.62 20.98
C LEU A 305 -53.85 19.56 20.92
N SER A 306 -53.22 19.08 22.00
CA SER A 306 -51.77 18.91 22.07
C SER A 306 -51.40 17.46 22.32
N LYS A 307 -50.32 16.99 21.69
CA LYS A 307 -49.75 15.67 21.92
C LYS A 307 -48.22 15.73 21.97
N LYS A 308 -47.64 14.97 22.89
CA LYS A 308 -46.20 14.72 22.92
C LYS A 308 -45.85 13.45 22.15
N PHE A 309 -44.71 13.45 21.48
CA PHE A 309 -44.21 12.30 20.75
C PHE A 309 -42.68 12.32 20.72
N ALA A 310 -42.09 11.14 20.79
CA ALA A 310 -40.67 10.93 20.61
C ALA A 310 -40.37 10.73 19.12
N VAL A 311 -39.38 11.46 18.62
CA VAL A 311 -38.80 11.30 17.29
C VAL A 311 -37.47 10.60 17.45
N GLU A 312 -37.35 9.46 16.79
CA GLU A 312 -36.11 8.72 16.67
C GLU A 312 -35.48 9.01 15.31
N ARG A 313 -34.15 8.93 15.30
CA ARG A 313 -33.34 9.17 14.11
C ARG A 313 -33.71 8.28 12.93
N GLY A 314 -33.66 8.85 11.71
CA GLY A 314 -33.87 8.11 10.46
C GLY A 314 -35.32 7.68 10.20
N ASN A 315 -36.23 7.87 11.16
CA ASN A 315 -37.63 7.51 11.04
C ASN A 315 -38.48 8.60 10.39
N THR A 316 -39.59 8.16 9.82
CA THR A 316 -40.62 9.05 9.25
C THR A 316 -41.89 8.92 10.06
N TYR A 317 -42.40 10.05 10.55
CA TYR A 317 -43.58 10.14 11.38
C TYR A 317 -44.71 10.82 10.62
N THR A 318 -45.94 10.38 10.86
CA THR A 318 -47.14 11.09 10.40
C THR A 318 -47.98 11.44 11.62
N VAL A 319 -48.21 12.73 11.85
CA VAL A 319 -49.16 13.20 12.85
C VAL A 319 -50.42 13.66 12.14
N MET A 320 -51.53 13.02 12.50
CA MET A 320 -52.84 13.30 11.95
C MET A 320 -53.79 13.76 13.04
N LEU A 321 -54.49 14.87 12.78
CA LEU A 321 -55.65 15.26 13.57
C LEU A 321 -56.90 14.61 13.01
N PHE A 322 -57.48 13.68 13.76
CA PHE A 322 -58.77 13.07 13.45
C PHE A 322 -59.86 13.66 14.35
N LEU A 323 -60.97 14.09 13.76
CA LEU A 323 -62.15 14.58 14.48
C LEU A 323 -63.24 13.51 14.43
N ASP A 324 -63.82 13.18 15.57
CA ASP A 324 -64.91 12.21 15.69
C ASP A 324 -66.14 12.86 16.33
N ILE A 325 -67.33 12.33 16.03
CA ILE A 325 -68.62 12.82 16.53
C ILE A 325 -69.31 11.67 17.26
N LEU A 326 -69.49 11.82 18.58
CA LEU A 326 -70.26 10.89 19.38
C LEU A 326 -71.70 11.38 19.53
N VAL A 327 -72.67 10.54 19.15
CA VAL A 327 -74.09 10.78 19.38
C VAL A 327 -74.58 9.80 20.45
N GLN A 328 -75.10 10.32 21.56
CA GLN A 328 -75.73 9.54 22.62
C GLN A 328 -77.20 9.91 22.73
N LYS A 329 -78.03 8.93 23.09
CA LYS A 329 -79.44 9.10 23.39
C LYS A 329 -79.58 9.11 24.92
N ASP A 330 -80.21 10.16 25.45
CA ASP A 330 -80.54 10.29 26.87
C ASP A 330 -81.49 9.18 27.35
#